data_AF-A0A2G5HV90-F1
#
_entry.id   AF-A0A2G5HV90-F1
#
_cell.length_a   1.000
_cell.length_b   1.000
_cell.length_c   1.000
_cell.angle_alpha   90.00
_cell.angle_beta   90.00
_cell.angle_gamma   90.00
#
_symmetry.space_group_name_H-M   'P 1'
#
loop_
_entity.id
_entity.type
_entity.pdbx_description
1 polymer ?
#
loop_
_entity_poly.entity_id
_entity_poly.type
_entity_poly.pdbx_seq_one_letter_code
_entity_poly.pdbx_strand_id
1 'polypeptide(L)'
;MTDSRVTVVPVVTPAAPVRPEEYDTATRAALEHIDGQAVRAVADGRPERTRKGYAQDWASWSKFCGATGGLVADMRVSKIRPRIVPVPYGSRPSICPVRAWTAWKEAAELTDPDDYAWRRLHSRWHTLMEGGLQPESIGDVITRAGERAGIEIRFTGHSPRRGLATSSRLKGHDQIVIAKQGGLAPHSKVLAGYLEVVDQWEDNALIGVL
;
A
#
# COMPACT_ATOMS: atom_id res chain seq x y z
N MET A 1 26.26 18.70 -63.81
CA MET A 1 26.11 17.30 -63.36
C MET A 1 27.11 17.11 -62.24
N THR A 2 26.67 17.17 -60.98
CA THR A 2 27.57 17.08 -59.82
C THR A 2 27.17 15.85 -59.03
N ASP A 3 28.08 14.87 -59.06
CA ASP A 3 27.98 13.55 -58.45
C ASP A 3 27.83 13.66 -56.92
N SER A 4 26.69 13.22 -56.39
CA SER A 4 26.41 13.22 -54.95
C SER A 4 26.74 11.85 -54.39
N ARG A 5 27.94 11.71 -53.80
CA ARG A 5 28.35 10.50 -53.10
C ARG A 5 27.61 10.40 -51.76
N VAL A 6 26.73 9.40 -51.63
CA VAL A 6 26.07 9.05 -50.37
C VAL A 6 27.06 8.25 -49.51
N THR A 7 27.48 8.82 -48.38
CA THR A 7 28.25 8.09 -47.37
C THR A 7 27.28 7.24 -46.54
N VAL A 8 27.34 5.92 -46.69
CA VAL A 8 26.60 4.98 -45.84
C VAL A 8 27.40 4.73 -44.57
N VAL A 9 26.89 5.20 -43.43
CA VAL A 9 27.47 4.89 -42.11
C VAL A 9 26.85 3.56 -41.65
N PRO A 10 27.66 2.55 -41.25
CA PRO A 10 27.13 1.28 -40.78
C PRO A 10 26.35 1.50 -39.48
N VAL A 11 25.07 1.08 -39.48
CA VAL A 11 24.24 1.04 -38.27
C VAL A 11 24.71 -0.15 -37.44
N VAL A 12 25.41 0.12 -36.34
CA VAL A 12 25.71 -0.89 -35.33
C VAL A 12 24.39 -1.16 -34.59
N THR A 13 23.79 -2.32 -34.83
CA THR A 13 22.65 -2.78 -34.03
C THR A 13 23.19 -3.18 -32.66
N PRO A 14 22.86 -2.47 -31.57
CA PRO A 14 23.30 -2.86 -30.24
C PRO A 14 22.70 -4.23 -29.89
N ALA A 15 23.46 -5.03 -29.14
CA ALA A 15 22.96 -6.28 -28.58
C ALA A 15 21.69 -6.02 -27.75
N ALA A 16 20.82 -7.03 -27.66
CA ALA A 16 19.59 -6.93 -26.87
C ALA A 16 19.93 -6.49 -25.44
N PRO A 17 19.14 -5.57 -24.84
CA PRO A 17 19.42 -5.07 -23.50
C PRO A 17 19.41 -6.23 -22.50
N VAL A 18 20.47 -6.32 -21.72
CA VAL A 18 20.61 -7.31 -20.64
C VAL A 18 19.55 -7.03 -19.57
N ARG A 19 19.04 -8.06 -18.91
CA ARG A 19 18.04 -7.89 -17.86
C ARG A 19 18.66 -7.23 -16.61
N PRO A 20 17.89 -6.46 -15.81
CA PRO A 20 18.44 -5.76 -14.65
C PRO A 20 19.17 -6.63 -13.63
N GLU A 21 18.73 -7.89 -13.48
CA GLU A 21 19.36 -8.89 -12.63
C GLU A 21 20.78 -9.31 -13.08
N GLU A 22 21.12 -9.09 -14.36
CA GLU A 22 22.39 -9.45 -14.98
C GLU A 22 23.38 -8.28 -15.04
N TYR A 23 23.03 -7.10 -14.52
CA TYR A 23 23.94 -5.95 -14.47
C TYR A 23 25.11 -6.21 -13.52
N ASP A 24 26.31 -5.92 -14.00
CA ASP A 24 27.51 -5.93 -13.19
C ASP A 24 27.46 -4.84 -12.09
N THR A 25 28.33 -4.98 -11.10
CA THR A 25 28.38 -4.09 -9.93
C THR A 25 28.60 -2.63 -10.31
N ALA A 26 29.43 -2.36 -11.33
CA ALA A 26 29.73 -1.00 -11.74
C ALA A 26 28.53 -0.35 -12.45
N THR A 27 27.85 -1.10 -13.32
CA THR A 27 26.61 -0.68 -13.98
C THR A 27 25.51 -0.41 -12.96
N ARG A 28 25.34 -1.27 -11.95
CA ARG A 28 24.34 -1.06 -10.89
C ARG A 28 24.63 0.18 -10.05
N ALA A 29 25.90 0.39 -9.66
CA ALA A 29 26.30 1.58 -8.91
C ALA A 29 26.09 2.87 -9.73
N ALA A 30 26.34 2.83 -11.04
CA ALA A 30 26.07 3.95 -11.93
C ALA A 30 24.57 4.25 -12.04
N LEU A 31 23.71 3.23 -12.15
CA LEU A 31 22.26 3.41 -12.17
C LEU A 31 21.74 3.95 -10.83
N GLU A 32 22.19 3.43 -9.69
CA GLU A 32 21.85 3.97 -8.37
C GLU A 32 22.28 5.43 -8.21
N HIS A 33 23.46 5.78 -8.74
CA HIS A 33 23.91 7.16 -8.76
C HIS A 33 23.01 8.05 -9.61
N ILE A 34 22.65 7.60 -10.83
CA ILE A 34 21.76 8.34 -11.74
C ILE A 34 20.35 8.49 -11.13
N ASP A 35 19.79 7.43 -10.54
CA ASP A 35 18.50 7.49 -9.85
C ASP A 35 18.57 8.46 -8.66
N GLY A 36 19.65 8.40 -7.87
CA GLY A 36 19.89 9.34 -6.79
C GLY A 36 19.97 10.80 -7.26
N GLN A 37 20.65 11.05 -8.39
CA GLN A 37 20.70 12.36 -9.04
C GLN A 37 19.33 12.79 -9.58
N ALA A 38 18.56 11.88 -10.17
CA ALA A 38 17.23 12.16 -10.71
C ALA A 38 16.24 12.52 -9.59
N VAL A 39 16.25 11.77 -8.48
CA VAL A 39 15.45 12.06 -7.29
C VAL A 39 15.79 13.44 -6.72
N ARG A 40 17.09 13.75 -6.61
CA ARG A 40 17.56 15.07 -6.15
C ARG A 40 17.16 16.19 -7.11
N ALA A 41 17.35 16.02 -8.42
CA ALA A 41 16.98 17.01 -9.41
C ALA A 41 15.48 17.29 -9.43
N VAL A 42 14.63 16.26 -9.28
CA VAL A 42 13.18 16.43 -9.13
C VAL A 42 12.84 17.14 -7.82
N ALA A 43 13.50 16.77 -6.72
CA ALA A 43 13.30 17.41 -5.43
C ALA A 43 13.69 18.89 -5.49
N ASP A 44 14.87 19.22 -6.02
CA ASP A 44 15.51 20.54 -6.11
C ASP A 44 14.82 21.45 -7.13
N GLY A 45 14.39 20.89 -8.27
CA GLY A 45 13.68 21.60 -9.33
C GLY A 45 12.26 22.02 -8.95
N ARG A 46 11.69 21.50 -7.86
CA ARG A 46 10.39 21.93 -7.36
C ARG A 46 10.52 23.29 -6.66
N PRO A 47 9.87 24.37 -7.15
CA PRO A 47 9.98 25.68 -6.53
C PRO A 47 9.58 25.65 -5.05
N GLU A 48 10.26 26.42 -4.21
CA GLU A 48 10.00 26.44 -2.76
C GLU A 48 8.54 26.79 -2.44
N ARG A 49 7.95 27.70 -3.22
CA ARG A 49 6.52 28.06 -3.15
C ARG A 49 5.60 26.87 -3.41
N THR A 50 5.98 25.97 -4.32
CA THR A 50 5.25 24.73 -4.63
C THR A 50 5.40 23.69 -3.52
N ARG A 51 6.61 23.57 -2.93
CA ARG A 51 6.81 22.69 -1.76
C ARG A 51 5.98 23.15 -0.56
N LYS A 52 6.01 24.46 -0.26
CA LYS A 52 5.20 25.08 0.79
C LYS A 52 3.69 24.96 0.50
N GLY A 53 3.27 25.17 -0.74
CA GLY A 53 1.88 24.99 -1.18
C GLY A 53 1.38 23.58 -0.93
N TYR A 54 2.11 22.55 -1.40
CA TYR A 54 1.71 21.17 -1.14
C TYR A 54 1.75 20.76 0.33
N ALA A 55 2.70 21.28 1.11
CA ALA A 55 2.70 21.07 2.55
C ALA A 55 1.47 21.70 3.23
N GLN A 56 1.08 22.90 2.80
CA GLN A 56 -0.12 23.60 3.29
C GLN A 56 -1.42 22.87 2.88
N ASP A 57 -1.49 22.41 1.63
CA ASP A 57 -2.61 21.63 1.10
C ASP A 57 -2.73 20.29 1.84
N TRP A 58 -1.60 19.63 2.10
CA TRP A 58 -1.56 18.39 2.88
C TRP A 58 -1.96 18.59 4.34
N ALA A 59 -1.52 19.68 4.97
CA ALA A 59 -1.93 20.04 6.32
C ALA A 59 -3.44 20.34 6.39
N SER A 60 -3.98 21.05 5.39
CA SER A 60 -5.40 21.36 5.27
C SER A 60 -6.25 20.11 5.03
N TRP A 61 -5.77 19.21 4.16
CA TRP A 61 -6.39 17.91 3.90
C TRP A 61 -6.37 17.01 5.14
N SER A 62 -5.24 16.93 5.84
CA SER A 62 -5.10 16.15 7.09
C SER A 62 -6.02 16.70 8.18
N LYS A 63 -6.11 18.02 8.32
CA LYS A 63 -7.05 18.69 9.24
C LYS A 63 -8.51 18.42 8.85
N PHE A 64 -8.83 18.45 7.56
CA PHE A 64 -10.14 18.08 7.05
C PHE A 64 -10.49 16.62 7.35
N CYS A 65 -9.59 15.66 7.15
CA CYS A 65 -9.81 14.25 7.51
C CYS A 65 -9.99 14.05 9.03
N GLY A 66 -9.24 14.79 9.84
CA GLY A 66 -9.43 14.85 11.29
C GLY A 66 -10.81 15.40 11.68
N ALA A 67 -11.30 16.43 10.96
CA ALA A 67 -12.61 17.03 11.18
C ALA A 67 -13.78 16.23 10.57
N THR A 68 -13.54 15.39 9.57
CA THR A 68 -14.57 14.62 8.83
C THR A 68 -14.70 13.16 9.26
N GLY A 69 -13.92 12.70 10.23
CA GLY A 69 -14.22 11.46 10.96
C GLY A 69 -13.45 10.22 10.52
N GLY A 70 -12.16 10.34 10.24
CA GLY A 70 -11.32 9.16 9.96
C GLY A 70 -9.82 9.37 10.08
N LEU A 71 -9.05 8.34 9.72
CA LEU A 71 -7.62 8.42 9.47
C LEU A 71 -7.32 8.25 7.98
N VAL A 72 -6.16 8.74 7.56
CA VAL A 72 -5.65 8.54 6.20
C VAL A 72 -4.32 7.80 6.29
N ALA A 73 -4.24 6.65 5.64
CA ALA A 73 -2.99 5.89 5.53
C ALA A 73 -2.34 6.16 4.18
N ASP A 74 -1.17 6.81 4.20
CA ASP A 74 -0.34 7.06 3.02
C ASP A 74 0.57 5.85 2.76
N MET A 75 0.18 5.01 1.80
CA MET A 75 0.93 3.83 1.39
C MET A 75 1.90 4.21 0.27
N ARG A 76 3.06 4.75 0.65
CA ARG A 76 4.09 5.22 -0.30
C ARG A 76 4.76 4.08 -1.08
N VAL A 77 4.90 2.91 -0.47
CA VAL A 77 5.47 1.70 -1.09
C VAL A 77 4.43 0.60 -1.10
N SER A 78 4.19 -0.03 -2.26
CA SER A 78 3.32 -1.20 -2.34
C SER A 78 3.64 -2.07 -3.57
N LYS A 79 3.12 -3.30 -3.57
CA LYS A 79 3.29 -4.26 -4.66
C LYS A 79 2.77 -3.77 -6.02
N ILE A 80 1.73 -2.92 -6.03
CA ILE A 80 1.08 -2.49 -7.28
C ILE A 80 1.38 -1.03 -7.57
N ARG A 81 1.00 -0.13 -6.65
CA ARG A 81 1.22 1.31 -6.78
C ARG A 81 1.09 2.04 -5.43
N PRO A 82 1.74 3.19 -5.25
CA PRO A 82 1.48 4.06 -4.11
C PRO A 82 -0.02 4.44 -4.06
N ARG A 83 -0.57 4.61 -2.86
CA ARG A 83 -1.98 4.99 -2.69
C ARG A 83 -2.24 5.63 -1.34
N ILE A 84 -3.22 6.53 -1.32
CA ILE A 84 -3.78 7.10 -0.10
C ILE A 84 -5.08 6.34 0.22
N VAL A 85 -5.17 5.79 1.43
CA VAL A 85 -6.31 4.96 1.85
C VAL A 85 -7.04 5.67 3.00
N PRO A 86 -8.24 6.21 2.78
CA PRO A 86 -9.08 6.72 3.85
C PRO A 86 -9.66 5.55 4.66
N VAL A 87 -9.70 5.71 5.98
CA VAL A 87 -10.28 4.74 6.92
C VAL A 87 -11.22 5.49 7.86
N PRO A 88 -12.54 5.26 7.78
CA PRO A 88 -13.51 5.95 8.62
C PRO A 88 -13.52 5.41 10.06
N TYR A 89 -14.09 6.18 10.99
CA TYR A 89 -14.47 5.63 12.29
C TYR A 89 -15.41 4.43 12.12
N GLY A 90 -15.17 3.38 12.92
CA GLY A 90 -16.07 2.24 13.02
C GLY A 90 -17.25 2.57 13.92
N SER A 91 -18.44 2.05 13.59
CA SER A 91 -19.65 2.26 14.37
C SER A 91 -19.59 1.65 15.78
N ARG A 92 -18.79 0.59 15.95
CA ARG A 92 -18.55 -0.07 17.24
C ARG A 92 -17.22 0.43 17.81
N PRO A 93 -17.20 1.15 18.95
CA PRO A 93 -15.97 1.71 19.51
C PRO A 93 -14.89 0.67 19.81
N SER A 94 -15.27 -0.52 20.29
CA SER A 94 -14.35 -1.59 20.69
C SER A 94 -13.54 -2.22 19.55
N ILE A 95 -13.96 -2.01 18.30
CA ILE A 95 -13.30 -2.54 17.10
C ILE A 95 -13.01 -1.44 16.08
N CYS A 96 -13.06 -0.18 16.49
CA CYS A 96 -12.85 0.93 15.59
C CYS A 96 -11.35 1.08 15.27
N PRO A 97 -10.93 0.99 14.00
CA PRO A 97 -9.51 1.08 13.64
C PRO A 97 -8.91 2.46 13.93
N VAL A 98 -9.70 3.52 13.74
CA VAL A 98 -9.26 4.89 14.02
C VAL A 98 -8.99 5.09 15.51
N ARG A 99 -9.91 4.66 16.38
CA ARG A 99 -9.72 4.75 17.84
C ARG A 99 -8.56 3.87 18.31
N ALA A 100 -8.44 2.66 17.79
CA ALA A 100 -7.34 1.77 18.11
C ALA A 100 -5.98 2.37 17.71
N TRP A 101 -5.91 2.98 16.52
CA TRP A 101 -4.72 3.69 16.06
C TRP A 101 -4.39 4.90 16.94
N THR A 102 -5.38 5.74 17.27
CA THR A 102 -5.16 6.91 18.14
C THR A 102 -4.63 6.49 19.51
N ALA A 103 -5.26 5.49 20.13
CA ALA A 103 -4.83 4.97 21.43
C ALA A 103 -3.41 4.40 21.38
N TRP A 104 -3.08 3.67 20.31
CA TRP A 104 -1.72 3.18 20.12
C TRP A 104 -0.71 4.31 19.91
N LYS A 105 -1.01 5.28 19.03
CA LYS A 105 -0.12 6.40 18.72
C LYS A 105 0.24 7.17 19.99
N GLU A 106 -0.75 7.40 20.85
CA GLU A 106 -0.58 8.04 22.15
C GLU A 106 0.26 7.17 23.10
N ALA A 107 -0.12 5.90 23.31
CA ALA A 107 0.60 5.00 24.21
C ALA A 107 2.03 4.69 23.78
N ALA A 108 2.31 4.75 22.47
CA ALA A 108 3.64 4.54 21.91
C ALA A 108 4.43 5.83 21.68
N GLU A 109 3.86 6.99 22.06
CA GLU A 109 4.47 8.32 21.94
C GLU A 109 5.01 8.59 20.53
N LEU A 110 4.27 8.17 19.50
CA LEU A 110 4.71 8.33 18.11
C LEU A 110 4.52 9.78 17.66
N THR A 111 5.63 10.51 17.54
CA THR A 111 5.64 11.91 17.14
C THR A 111 6.07 12.13 15.69
N ASP A 112 6.98 11.30 15.18
CA ASP A 112 7.49 11.40 13.82
C ASP A 112 6.58 10.64 12.83
N PRO A 113 5.96 11.32 11.85
CA PRO A 113 5.11 10.67 10.85
C PRO A 113 5.86 9.76 9.86
N ASP A 114 7.18 9.89 9.73
CA ASP A 114 8.01 9.06 8.84
C ASP A 114 8.68 7.87 9.56
N ASP A 115 8.52 7.76 10.89
CA ASP A 115 8.97 6.61 11.69
C ASP A 115 7.97 5.43 11.61
N TYR A 116 8.36 4.28 12.16
CA TYR A 116 7.57 3.06 12.14
C TYR A 116 6.25 3.21 12.89
N ALA A 117 5.14 3.12 12.14
CA ALA A 117 3.79 3.10 12.70
C ALA A 117 3.57 1.97 13.73
N TRP A 118 4.25 0.84 13.58
CA TRP A 118 4.23 -0.28 14.51
C TRP A 118 5.67 -0.62 14.93
N ARG A 119 6.05 -0.20 16.14
CA ARG A 119 7.38 -0.46 16.71
C ARG A 119 7.42 -1.81 17.41
N ARG A 120 8.56 -2.48 17.37
CA ARG A 120 8.75 -3.74 18.10
C ARG A 120 8.66 -3.50 19.60
N LEU A 121 8.20 -4.53 20.31
CA LEU A 121 8.19 -4.57 21.77
C LEU A 121 9.18 -5.62 22.25
N HIS A 122 9.91 -5.30 23.31
CA HIS A 122 10.74 -6.27 23.99
C HIS A 122 9.84 -7.34 24.63
N SER A 123 10.03 -8.61 24.26
CA SER A 123 9.13 -9.72 24.63
C SER A 123 8.94 -9.89 26.15
N ARG A 124 9.98 -9.65 26.95
CA ARG A 124 9.93 -9.76 28.42
C ARG A 124 9.48 -8.49 29.16
N TRP A 125 9.91 -7.32 28.69
CA TRP A 125 9.77 -6.06 29.43
C TRP A 125 8.67 -5.17 28.86
N HIS A 126 8.11 -5.53 27.71
CA HIS A 126 7.08 -4.78 26.98
C HIS A 126 7.45 -3.31 26.72
N THR A 127 8.75 -3.03 26.62
CA THR A 127 9.28 -1.71 26.25
C THR A 127 9.38 -1.59 24.74
N LEU A 128 9.15 -0.38 24.20
CA LEU A 128 9.30 -0.10 22.78
C LEU A 128 10.77 -0.15 22.37
N MET A 129 11.01 -0.75 21.21
CA MET A 129 12.32 -0.79 20.59
C MET A 129 12.40 0.23 19.45
N GLU A 130 13.63 0.55 19.04
CA GLU A 130 13.87 1.51 17.97
C GLU A 130 13.25 1.07 16.63
N GLY A 131 13.42 -0.21 16.28
CA GLY A 131 12.98 -0.75 14.98
C GLY A 131 11.50 -1.11 14.87
N GLY A 132 11.01 -1.10 13.62
CA GLY A 132 9.65 -1.50 13.27
C GLY A 132 9.39 -3.01 13.33
N LEU A 133 8.13 -3.38 13.55
CA LEU A 133 7.66 -4.77 13.48
C LEU A 133 8.06 -5.40 12.13
N GLN A 134 8.42 -6.68 12.18
CA GLN A 134 8.67 -7.44 10.95
C GLN A 134 7.36 -7.98 10.37
N PRO A 135 7.28 -8.19 9.04
CA PRO A 135 6.11 -8.79 8.40
C PRO A 135 5.67 -10.11 9.04
N GLU A 136 6.62 -10.96 9.42
CA GLU A 136 6.38 -12.25 10.09
C GLU A 136 5.75 -12.02 11.47
N SER A 137 6.29 -11.08 12.25
CA SER A 137 5.76 -10.73 13.56
C SER A 137 4.32 -10.19 13.48
N ILE A 138 3.97 -9.46 12.42
CA ILE A 138 2.59 -9.02 12.17
C ILE A 138 1.69 -10.23 11.93
N GLY A 139 2.15 -11.20 11.14
CA GLY A 139 1.45 -12.47 10.92
C GLY A 139 1.20 -13.24 12.21
N ASP A 140 2.20 -13.32 13.10
CA ASP A 140 2.06 -13.99 14.39
C ASP A 140 1.09 -13.25 15.32
N VAL A 141 1.13 -11.91 15.35
CA VAL A 141 0.18 -11.10 16.13
C VAL A 141 -1.26 -11.36 15.69
N ILE A 142 -1.49 -11.41 14.38
CA ILE A 142 -2.81 -11.68 13.80
C ILE A 142 -3.26 -13.11 14.13
N THR A 143 -2.37 -14.09 14.01
CA THR A 143 -2.66 -15.50 14.32
C THR A 143 -3.07 -15.65 15.78
N ARG A 144 -2.25 -15.12 16.71
CA ARG A 144 -2.58 -15.11 18.14
C ARG A 144 -3.87 -14.36 18.45
N ALA A 145 -4.20 -13.30 17.70
CA ALA A 145 -5.46 -12.58 17.88
C ALA A 145 -6.67 -13.45 17.48
N GLY A 146 -6.55 -14.24 16.40
CA GLY A 146 -7.57 -15.20 16.01
C GLY A 146 -7.76 -16.32 17.03
N GLU A 147 -6.67 -16.86 17.57
CA GLU A 147 -6.70 -17.87 18.64
C GLU A 147 -7.40 -17.33 19.89
N ARG A 148 -7.04 -16.12 20.35
CA ARG A 148 -7.70 -15.48 21.50
C ARG A 148 -9.19 -15.20 21.26
N ALA A 149 -9.58 -15.02 20.00
CA ALA A 149 -10.97 -14.81 19.62
C ALA A 149 -11.77 -16.12 19.44
N GLY A 150 -11.12 -17.29 19.62
CA GLY A 150 -11.77 -18.60 19.45
C GLY A 150 -12.13 -18.93 18.00
N ILE A 151 -11.42 -18.35 17.02
CA ILE A 151 -11.66 -18.64 15.61
C ILE A 151 -11.08 -20.03 15.28
N GLU A 152 -11.95 -20.98 14.94
CA GLU A 152 -11.58 -22.38 14.69
C GLU A 152 -10.77 -22.58 13.40
N ILE A 153 -10.88 -21.65 12.45
CA ILE A 153 -10.07 -21.66 11.23
C ILE A 153 -8.73 -20.96 11.44
N ARG A 154 -7.68 -21.44 10.77
CA ARG A 154 -6.36 -20.80 10.82
C ARG A 154 -6.44 -19.35 10.34
N PHE A 155 -6.41 -18.42 11.29
CA PHE A 155 -6.43 -16.99 11.03
C PHE A 155 -5.00 -16.51 10.77
N THR A 156 -4.73 -15.94 9.59
CA THR A 156 -3.38 -15.50 9.17
C THR A 156 -3.42 -14.05 8.71
N GLY A 157 -2.26 -13.47 8.39
CA GLY A 157 -2.17 -12.09 7.91
C GLY A 157 -3.05 -11.75 6.69
N HIS A 158 -3.42 -12.73 5.87
CA HIS A 158 -4.32 -12.53 4.73
C HIS A 158 -5.81 -12.60 5.09
N SER A 159 -6.16 -13.16 6.25
CA SER A 159 -7.55 -13.36 6.65
C SER A 159 -8.34 -12.04 6.78
N PRO A 160 -7.82 -10.95 7.40
CA PRO A 160 -8.51 -9.66 7.43
C PRO A 160 -8.73 -9.06 6.03
N ARG A 161 -7.77 -9.27 5.11
CA ARG A 161 -7.86 -8.77 3.74
C ARG A 161 -9.01 -9.42 2.97
N ARG A 162 -9.14 -10.74 3.06
CA ARG A 162 -10.27 -11.48 2.49
C ARG A 162 -11.59 -11.06 3.14
N GLY A 163 -11.62 -11.03 4.48
CA GLY A 163 -12.79 -10.64 5.24
C GLY A 163 -13.32 -9.24 4.88
N LEU A 164 -12.43 -8.27 4.67
CA LEU A 164 -12.80 -6.93 4.20
C LEU A 164 -13.48 -6.98 2.83
N ALA A 165 -12.91 -7.70 1.87
CA ALA A 165 -13.46 -7.78 0.51
C ALA A 165 -14.85 -8.46 0.51
N THR A 166 -14.96 -9.62 1.15
CA THR A 166 -16.21 -10.37 1.28
C THR A 166 -17.28 -9.56 2.01
N SER A 167 -16.95 -8.96 3.17
CA SER A 167 -17.91 -8.17 3.95
C SER A 167 -18.36 -6.90 3.24
N SER A 168 -17.49 -6.28 2.43
CA SER A 168 -17.85 -5.10 1.65
C SER A 168 -18.79 -5.48 0.51
N ARG A 169 -18.56 -6.64 -0.14
CA ARG A 169 -19.42 -7.17 -1.19
C ARG A 169 -20.79 -7.57 -0.66
N LEU A 170 -20.86 -8.20 0.53
CA LEU A 170 -22.12 -8.46 1.23
C LEU A 170 -22.95 -7.19 1.49
N LYS A 171 -22.29 -6.03 1.60
CA LYS A 171 -22.96 -4.72 1.72
C LYS A 171 -23.27 -4.05 0.38
N GLY A 172 -23.12 -4.77 -0.74
CA GLY A 172 -23.41 -4.28 -2.08
C GLY A 172 -22.36 -3.35 -2.67
N HIS A 173 -21.17 -3.23 -2.08
CA HIS A 173 -20.11 -2.41 -2.68
C HIS A 173 -19.60 -3.03 -3.99
N ASP A 174 -19.36 -2.16 -4.97
CA ASP A 174 -18.79 -2.54 -6.27
C ASP A 174 -17.35 -3.08 -6.16
N GLN A 175 -17.00 -4.03 -7.02
CA GLN A 175 -15.70 -4.68 -7.02
C GLN A 175 -14.53 -3.70 -7.22
N ILE A 176 -14.70 -2.64 -8.02
CA ILE A 176 -13.67 -1.64 -8.29
C ILE A 176 -13.41 -0.81 -7.03
N VAL A 177 -14.47 -0.46 -6.29
CA VAL A 177 -14.36 0.26 -5.01
C VAL A 177 -13.64 -0.59 -3.97
N ILE A 178 -14.01 -1.86 -3.85
CA ILE A 178 -13.36 -2.83 -2.95
C ILE A 178 -11.88 -3.00 -3.33
N ALA A 179 -11.59 -3.15 -4.62
CA ALA A 179 -10.24 -3.31 -5.12
C ALA A 179 -9.36 -2.10 -4.79
N LYS A 180 -9.89 -0.88 -4.98
CA LYS A 180 -9.20 0.37 -4.68
C LYS A 180 -8.86 0.48 -3.19
N GLN A 181 -9.81 0.16 -2.30
CA GLN A 181 -9.59 0.18 -0.86
C GLN A 181 -8.56 -0.87 -0.42
N GLY A 182 -8.68 -2.10 -0.93
CA GLY A 182 -7.77 -3.19 -0.61
C GLY A 182 -6.40 -3.09 -1.29
N GLY A 183 -6.23 -2.25 -2.32
CA GLY A 183 -5.04 -2.30 -3.18
C GLY A 183 -4.92 -3.63 -3.92
N LEU A 184 -6.04 -4.16 -4.41
CA LEU A 184 -6.11 -5.30 -5.33
C LEU A 184 -6.19 -4.79 -6.77
N ALA A 185 -5.75 -5.59 -7.73
CA ALA A 185 -6.08 -5.33 -9.13
C ALA A 185 -7.58 -5.64 -9.33
N PRO A 186 -8.37 -4.72 -9.93
CA PRO A 186 -9.84 -4.83 -9.97
C PRO A 186 -10.37 -6.08 -10.66
N HIS A 187 -9.62 -6.66 -11.59
CA HIS A 187 -10.00 -7.87 -12.32
C HIS A 187 -9.10 -9.08 -12.00
N SER A 188 -8.49 -9.09 -10.81
CA SER A 188 -7.62 -10.20 -10.41
C SER A 188 -8.42 -11.44 -10.01
N LYS A 189 -7.89 -12.63 -10.37
CA LYS A 189 -8.42 -13.93 -9.88
C LYS A 189 -8.51 -14.00 -8.35
N VAL A 190 -7.57 -13.33 -7.65
CA VAL A 190 -7.55 -13.26 -6.18
C VAL A 190 -8.78 -12.53 -5.64
N LEU A 191 -9.12 -11.36 -6.21
CA LEU A 191 -10.31 -10.63 -5.80
C LEU A 191 -11.57 -11.44 -6.12
N ALA A 192 -11.66 -11.99 -7.34
CA ALA A 192 -12.79 -12.83 -7.75
C ALA A 192 -13.07 -13.96 -6.73
N GLY A 193 -12.03 -14.71 -6.31
CA GLY A 193 -12.20 -15.76 -5.30
C GLY A 193 -12.57 -15.27 -3.89
N TYR A 194 -12.36 -13.99 -3.56
CA TYR A 194 -12.87 -13.41 -2.31
C TYR A 194 -14.35 -13.03 -2.41
N LEU A 195 -14.81 -12.65 -3.61
CA LEU A 195 -16.19 -12.21 -3.87
C LEU A 195 -17.14 -13.38 -4.16
N GLU A 196 -16.64 -14.47 -4.73
CA GLU A 196 -17.39 -15.68 -5.10
C GLU A 196 -18.27 -16.23 -3.97
N VAL A 197 -17.80 -16.16 -2.72
CA VAL A 197 -18.56 -16.57 -1.53
C VAL A 197 -19.91 -15.85 -1.41
N VAL A 198 -19.97 -14.59 -1.86
CA VAL A 198 -21.17 -13.75 -1.87
C VAL A 198 -21.92 -13.89 -3.19
N ASP A 199 -21.21 -13.77 -4.31
CA ASP A 199 -21.81 -13.71 -5.63
C ASP A 199 -22.55 -15.00 -6.01
N GLN A 200 -22.12 -16.16 -5.47
CA GLN A 200 -22.81 -17.43 -5.67
C GLN A 200 -24.27 -17.43 -5.17
N TRP A 201 -24.66 -16.49 -4.32
CA TRP A 201 -26.02 -16.37 -3.79
C TRP A 201 -26.71 -15.08 -4.20
N GLU A 202 -26.03 -13.93 -4.15
CA GLU A 202 -26.65 -12.61 -4.37
C GLU A 202 -26.64 -12.15 -5.84
N ASP A 203 -25.63 -12.57 -6.61
CA ASP A 203 -25.46 -12.23 -8.04
C ASP A 203 -25.48 -13.53 -8.87
N ASN A 204 -26.26 -14.50 -8.40
CA ASN A 204 -26.36 -15.81 -9.01
C ASN A 204 -27.11 -15.69 -10.34
N ALA A 205 -26.53 -16.23 -11.41
CA ALA A 205 -27.10 -16.21 -12.75
C ALA A 205 -28.48 -16.88 -12.88
N LEU A 206 -28.91 -17.66 -11.88
CA LEU A 206 -30.24 -18.28 -11.83
C LEU A 206 -31.33 -17.34 -11.28
N ILE A 207 -30.97 -16.24 -10.63
CA ILE A 207 -31.95 -15.27 -10.09
C ILE A 207 -32.68 -14.59 -11.24
N GLY A 208 -34.01 -14.66 -11.24
CA GLY A 208 -34.87 -14.03 -12.25
C GLY A 208 -34.96 -14.78 -13.58
N VAL A 209 -34.35 -15.97 -13.67
CA VAL A 209 -34.42 -16.87 -14.84
C VAL A 209 -35.20 -18.16 -14.51
N LEU A 210 -35.27 -18.52 -13.23
CA LEU A 210 -36.14 -19.58 -12.68
C LEU A 210 -37.40 -18.97 -12.06
#